data_AF-A0A2A4FWP5-F1
#
_entry.id   AF-A0A2A4FWP5-F1
#
_cell.length_a   1.000
_cell.length_b   1.000
_cell.length_c   1.000
_cell.angle_alpha   90.00
_cell.angle_beta   90.00
_cell.angle_gamma   90.00
#
_symmetry.space_group_name_H-M   'P 1'
#
loop_
_entity.id
_entity.type
_entity.pdbx_description
1 polymer ?
#
loop_
_entity_poly.entity_id
_entity_poly.type
_entity_poly.pdbx_seq_one_letter_code
_entity_poly.pdbx_strand_id
1 'polypeptide(L)' 'MVSIGHDEFEALRKSLSAATAQGLYETYRISQNTWYKLRDGKPVKRKTLDQLRARYRALSRSD' A
#
# COMPACT_ATOMS: atom_id res chain seq x y z
N MET A 1 10.68 -12.39 -1.65
CA MET A 1 10.11 -11.02 -1.68
C MET A 1 9.12 -10.94 -2.84
N VAL A 2 8.25 -9.93 -2.90
CA VAL A 2 7.23 -9.76 -3.96
C VAL A 2 7.09 -8.28 -4.32
N SER A 3 6.76 -7.98 -5.58
CA SER A 3 6.42 -6.63 -6.07
C SER A 3 4.97 -6.61 -6.57
N ILE A 4 4.47 -5.41 -6.87
CA ILE A 4 3.14 -5.18 -7.45
C ILE A 4 3.28 -4.47 -8.79
N GLY A 5 2.26 -4.61 -9.64
CA GLY A 5 2.17 -3.85 -10.89
C GLY A 5 1.74 -2.40 -10.67
N HIS A 6 1.85 -1.61 -11.73
CA HIS A 6 1.47 -0.19 -11.71
C HIS A 6 -0.03 0.01 -11.42
N ASP A 7 -0.92 -0.77 -12.04
CA ASP A 7 -2.37 -0.69 -11.81
C ASP A 7 -2.76 -0.96 -10.35
N GLU A 8 -2.13 -1.94 -9.72
CA GLU A 8 -2.36 -2.24 -8.31
C GLU A 8 -1.87 -1.10 -7.43
N PHE A 9 -0.70 -0.53 -7.73
CA PHE A 9 -0.19 0.63 -7.00
C PHE A 9 -1.12 1.85 -7.11
N GLU A 10 -1.63 2.15 -8.31
CA GLU A 10 -2.56 3.26 -8.53
C GLU A 10 -3.90 3.04 -7.80
N ALA A 11 -4.40 1.80 -7.75
CA ALA A 11 -5.60 1.47 -6.98
C ALA A 11 -5.41 1.73 -5.47
N LEU A 12 -4.25 1.36 -4.92
CA LEU A 12 -3.89 1.67 -3.54
C LEU A 12 -3.81 3.18 -3.34
N ARG A 13 -3.08 3.88 -4.22
CA ARG A 13 -2.89 5.32 -4.14
C ARG A 13 -4.22 6.08 -4.13
N LYS A 14 -5.19 5.67 -4.96
CA LYS A 14 -6.52 6.31 -5.03
C LYS A 14 -7.32 6.20 -3.74
N SER A 15 -7.06 5.19 -2.91
CA SER A 15 -7.75 5.05 -1.61
C SER A 15 -7.06 5.82 -0.46
N LEU A 16 -5.91 6.46 -0.71
CA LEU A 16 -5.28 7.35 0.25
C LEU A 16 -5.79 8.79 0.06
N SER A 17 -6.25 9.41 1.14
CA SER A 17 -6.55 10.85 1.12
C SER A 17 -5.29 11.70 0.93
N ALA A 18 -4.17 11.27 1.50
CA ALA A 18 -2.85 11.88 1.28
C ALA A 18 -1.73 10.84 1.46
N ALA A 19 -0.75 10.83 0.55
CA ALA A 19 0.40 9.92 0.60
C ALA A 19 1.54 10.43 1.51
N THR A 20 1.19 10.96 2.69
CA THR A 20 2.16 11.37 3.72
C THR A 20 2.63 10.16 4.52
N ALA A 21 3.78 10.27 5.20
CA ALA A 21 4.28 9.17 6.05
C ALA A 21 3.25 8.74 7.11
N GLN A 22 2.56 9.71 7.73
CA GLN A 22 1.49 9.46 8.69
C GLN A 22 0.29 8.77 8.02
N GLY A 23 -0.22 9.30 6.89
CA GLY A 23 -1.36 8.70 6.19
C GLY A 23 -1.08 7.26 5.75
N LEU A 24 0.11 6.99 5.22
CA LEU A 24 0.54 5.64 4.86
C LEU A 24 0.56 4.68 6.06
N TYR A 25 1.01 5.16 7.22
CA TYR A 25 1.03 4.36 8.43
C TYR A 25 -0.37 4.15 8.99
N GLU A 26 -1.22 5.17 9.02
CA GLU A 26 -2.59 5.07 9.53
C GLU A 26 -3.45 4.14 8.66
N THR A 27 -3.41 4.32 7.34
CA THR A 27 -4.21 3.54 6.38
C THR A 27 -3.66 2.12 6.23
N TYR A 28 -2.37 1.95 5.99
CA TYR A 28 -1.79 0.65 5.58
C TYR A 28 -0.78 0.06 6.56
N ARG A 29 -0.38 0.78 7.62
CA ARG A 29 0.69 0.38 8.56
C ARG A 29 2.01 0.05 7.88
N ILE A 30 2.33 0.81 6.82
CA ILE A 30 3.63 0.73 6.16
C ILE A 30 4.41 2.01 6.34
N SER A 31 5.73 1.92 6.21
CA SER A 31 6.61 3.09 6.16
C SER A 31 6.58 3.74 4.78
N GLN A 32 6.93 5.02 4.72
CA GLN A 32 7.09 5.76 3.46
C GLN A 32 8.14 5.11 2.53
N ASN A 33 9.20 4.52 3.09
CA ASN A 33 10.18 3.77 2.30
C ASN A 33 9.56 2.54 1.62
N THR A 34 8.66 1.82 2.32
CA THR A 34 7.94 0.69 1.71
C THR A 34 7.04 1.17 0.58
N TRP A 35 6.38 2.31 0.77
CA TRP A 35 5.56 2.92 -0.28
C TRP A 35 6.35 3.29 -1.53
N TYR A 36 7.54 3.91 -1.38
CA TYR A 36 8.40 4.20 -2.52
C TYR A 36 8.88 2.95 -3.24
N LYS A 37 9.17 1.85 -2.51
CA LYS A 37 9.48 0.56 -3.16
C LYS A 37 8.31 0.05 -4.00
N LEU A 38 7.08 0.12 -3.48
CA LEU A 38 5.89 -0.29 -4.21
C LEU A 38 5.68 0.56 -5.47
N ARG A 39 5.83 1.89 -5.35
CA ARG A 39 5.77 2.83 -6.48
C ARG A 39 6.79 2.51 -7.58
N ASP A 40 8.02 2.21 -7.18
CA ASP A 40 9.13 1.94 -8.10
C ASP A 40 9.16 0.47 -8.58
N GLY A 41 8.13 -0.33 -8.27
CA GLY A 41 8.06 -1.77 -8.63
C GLY A 41 9.09 -2.65 -7.92
N LYS A 42 9.72 -2.15 -6.86
CA LYS A 42 10.77 -2.86 -6.11
C LYS A 42 10.17 -3.90 -5.15
N PRO A 43 10.88 -5.02 -4.93
CA PRO A 43 10.39 -6.09 -4.07
C PRO A 43 10.33 -5.68 -2.58
N VAL A 44 9.23 -6.08 -1.93
CA VAL A 44 9.01 -5.95 -0.47
C VAL A 44 8.76 -7.33 0.17
N LYS A 45 8.68 -7.39 1.50
CA LYS A 45 8.34 -8.64 2.20
C LYS A 45 6.91 -9.04 1.87
N ARG A 46 6.68 -10.31 1.55
CA ARG A 46 5.33 -10.86 1.24
C ARG A 46 4.33 -10.54 2.35
N LYS A 47 4.71 -10.77 3.62
CA LYS A 47 3.90 -10.44 4.80
C LYS A 47 3.42 -8.97 4.82
N THR A 48 4.29 -8.02 4.46
CA THR A 48 3.92 -6.60 4.40
C THR A 48 2.89 -6.33 3.31
N LEU A 49 3.06 -6.94 2.13
CA LEU A 49 2.11 -6.78 1.04
C LEU A 49 0.75 -7.43 1.37
N ASP A 50 0.75 -8.61 1.99
CA ASP A 50 -0.49 -9.30 2.38
C ASP A 50 -1.29 -8.49 3.40
N GLN A 51 -0.62 -7.91 4.40
CA GLN A 51 -1.26 -7.02 5.39
C GLN A 51 -1.81 -5.75 4.74
N LEU A 52 -1.06 -5.14 3.83
CA LEU A 52 -1.50 -3.97 3.08
C LEU A 52 -2.75 -4.29 2.25
N ARG A 53 -2.74 -5.39 1.48
CA ARG A 53 -3.89 -5.83 0.68
C ARG A 53 -5.11 -6.15 1.54
N ALA A 54 -4.91 -6.76 2.71
CA ALA A 54 -5.99 -7.03 3.65
C ALA A 54 -6.64 -5.73 4.15
N ARG A 55 -5.83 -4.70 4.46
CA ARG A 55 -6.32 -3.37 4.85
C ARG A 55 -7.05 -2.68 3.71
N TYR A 56 -6.50 -2.71 2.50
CA TYR A 56 -7.15 -2.15 1.32
C TYR A 56 -8.54 -2.76 1.10
N ARG A 57 -8.66 -4.10 1.17
CA ARG A 57 -9.95 -4.80 1.07
C ARG A 57 -10.93 -4.45 2.20
N ALA A 58 -10.43 -4.12 3.40
CA ALA A 58 -11.27 -3.69 4.50
C ALA A 58 -11.83 -2.28 4.25
N LEU A 59 -11.03 -1.38 3.67
CA LEU A 59 -11.47 -0.03 3.31
C LEU A 59 -12.53 -0.06 2.20
N SER A 60 -12.35 -0.90 1.18
CA SER A 60 -13.32 -1.03 0.08
C SER A 60 -14.65 -1.69 0.46
N ARG A 61 -14.75 -2.29 1.65
CA ARG A 61 -16.01 -2.87 2.18
C ARG A 61 -16.80 -1.90 3.06
N SER A 62 -16.23 -0.75 3.38
CA SER A 62 -16.83 0.26 4.24
C SER A 62 -17.48 1.42 3.46
N ASP A 63 -17.68 1.25 2.15
CA ASP A 63 -18.45 2.15 1.28
C ASP A 63 -19.85 1.56 1.02
#